data_AF-A0A1V1P1Y5-F1
#
_entry.id   AF-A0A1V1P1Y5-F1
#
_cell.length_a   1.000
_cell.length_b   1.000
_cell.length_c   1.000
_cell.angle_alpha   90.00
_cell.angle_beta   90.00
_cell.angle_gamma   90.00
#
_symmetry.space_group_name_H-M   'P 1'
#
loop_
_entity.id
_entity.type
_entity.pdbx_description
1 polymer ?
#
loop_
_entity_poly.entity_id
_entity_poly.type
_entity_poly.pdbx_seq_one_letter_code
_entity_poly.pdbx_strand_id
1 'polypeptide(L)'
;MPVNPDRKIYLAKGYQFTAFLPTHPINAQTAFSDILDNIDYAKDSKSNILRKIGPTWVNNIGDLKPGQGYLLKMKVDDILQYPTNSKLKRNTRNDNIEIPTHFGEVNGNPADPAWTIYLAKATIKEQDLAPGDEIAIFDGEKLVGAFKLNETLTDDGKFDNVLKALSTLNEGDGYEPGGRYTFKCWDASKRIEHSNFEIVLNNPYNDAYTGEVFP
;
A
#
# COMPACT_ATOMS: atom_id res chain seq x y z
N MET A 1 -19.71 -21.03 16.26
CA MET A 1 -20.47 -19.82 16.63
C MET A 1 -19.71 -18.62 16.07
N PRO A 2 -20.35 -17.65 15.39
CA PRO A 2 -19.67 -16.43 15.03
C PRO A 2 -19.17 -15.72 16.29
N VAL A 3 -17.96 -15.18 16.25
CA VAL A 3 -17.41 -14.35 17.33
C VAL A 3 -18.19 -13.05 17.40
N ASN A 4 -18.57 -12.62 18.61
CA ASN A 4 -19.32 -11.38 18.81
C ASN A 4 -18.47 -10.18 18.31
N PRO A 5 -18.95 -9.35 17.37
CA PRO A 5 -18.22 -8.18 16.87
C PRO A 5 -17.98 -7.10 17.94
N ASP A 6 -18.74 -7.11 19.05
CA ASP A 6 -18.56 -6.20 20.19
C ASP A 6 -17.39 -6.64 21.10
N ARG A 7 -16.68 -7.70 20.73
CA ARG A 7 -15.57 -8.24 21.50
C ARG A 7 -14.40 -7.25 21.47
N LYS A 8 -14.04 -6.76 22.66
CA LYS A 8 -12.79 -6.05 22.90
C LYS A 8 -11.60 -6.95 22.56
N ILE A 9 -10.69 -6.45 21.76
CA ILE A 9 -9.46 -7.13 21.35
C ILE A 9 -8.29 -6.41 22.01
N TYR A 10 -7.55 -7.13 22.85
CA TYR A 10 -6.30 -6.60 23.41
C TYR A 10 -5.20 -6.62 22.35
N LEU A 11 -4.53 -5.49 22.18
CA LEU A 11 -3.41 -5.32 21.28
C LEU A 11 -2.19 -4.92 22.10
N ALA A 12 -1.15 -5.76 22.07
CA ALA A 12 0.11 -5.43 22.72
C ALA A 12 0.95 -4.50 21.83
N LYS A 13 1.83 -3.71 22.44
CA LYS A 13 2.90 -2.98 21.74
C LYS A 13 3.69 -3.94 20.86
N GLY A 14 4.01 -3.50 19.64
CA GLY A 14 4.72 -4.32 18.67
C GLY A 14 3.80 -4.83 17.57
N TYR A 15 4.11 -6.00 17.03
CA TYR A 15 3.41 -6.58 15.88
C TYR A 15 2.38 -7.60 16.33
N GLN A 16 1.17 -7.50 15.82
CA GLN A 16 0.12 -8.50 16.06
C GLN A 16 -0.82 -8.58 14.86
N PHE A 17 -1.21 -9.79 14.48
CA PHE A 17 -2.32 -9.99 13.56
C PHE A 17 -3.65 -9.94 14.30
N THR A 18 -4.61 -9.20 13.76
CA THR A 18 -6.01 -9.20 14.24
C THR A 18 -6.95 -9.61 13.11
N ALA A 19 -7.99 -10.37 13.45
CA ALA A 19 -9.07 -10.69 12.52
C ALA A 19 -10.09 -9.54 12.50
N PHE A 20 -10.59 -9.19 11.31
CA PHE A 20 -11.72 -8.28 11.19
C PHE A 20 -13.02 -9.02 11.51
N LEU A 21 -13.59 -8.69 12.67
CA LEU A 21 -14.78 -9.35 13.23
C LEU A 21 -16.11 -8.92 12.58
N PRO A 22 -16.30 -7.66 12.13
CA PRO A 22 -17.55 -7.26 11.50
C PRO A 22 -17.88 -8.05 10.24
N THR A 23 -19.19 -8.21 9.98
CA THR A 23 -19.72 -9.00 8.86
C THR A 23 -19.95 -8.21 7.58
N HIS A 24 -19.64 -6.91 7.60
CA HIS A 24 -19.72 -6.02 6.44
C HIS A 24 -18.43 -5.21 6.33
N PRO A 25 -18.03 -4.79 5.10
CA PRO A 25 -16.83 -3.98 4.95
C PRO A 25 -16.93 -2.63 5.67
N ILE A 26 -15.82 -2.18 6.26
CA ILE A 26 -15.72 -0.87 6.93
C ILE A 26 -14.38 -0.25 6.53
N ASN A 27 -14.38 1.05 6.19
CA ASN A 27 -13.17 1.80 5.91
C ASN A 27 -12.13 1.60 7.03
N ALA A 28 -10.88 1.27 6.68
CA ALA A 28 -9.84 0.91 7.64
C ALA A 28 -9.61 1.96 8.72
N GLN A 29 -9.60 3.25 8.37
CA GLN A 29 -9.42 4.32 9.35
C GLN A 29 -10.60 4.38 10.33
N THR A 30 -11.82 4.19 9.85
CA THR A 30 -13.03 4.12 10.69
C THR A 30 -13.03 2.87 11.57
N ALA A 31 -12.62 1.72 11.02
CA ALA A 31 -12.59 0.46 11.76
C ALA A 31 -11.58 0.46 12.91
N PHE A 32 -10.47 1.20 12.76
CA PHE A 32 -9.43 1.34 13.77
C PHE A 32 -9.50 2.66 14.56
N SER A 33 -10.65 3.36 14.53
CA SER A 33 -10.81 4.69 15.15
C SER A 33 -10.32 4.77 16.58
N ASP A 34 -10.60 3.74 17.37
CA ASP A 34 -10.34 3.71 18.82
C ASP A 34 -8.85 3.63 19.15
N ILE A 35 -8.02 3.18 18.21
CA ILE A 35 -6.59 2.95 18.41
C ILE A 35 -5.71 3.88 17.56
N LEU A 36 -6.27 4.84 16.81
CA LEU A 36 -5.49 5.69 15.90
C LEU A 36 -4.37 6.45 16.60
N ASP A 37 -4.57 6.86 17.85
CA ASP A 37 -3.52 7.56 18.61
C ASP A 37 -2.35 6.64 19.01
N ASN A 38 -2.60 5.33 19.09
CA ASN A 38 -1.67 4.33 19.62
C ASN A 38 -1.14 3.35 18.57
N ILE A 39 -1.72 3.32 17.38
CA ILE A 39 -1.21 2.56 16.23
C ILE A 39 -0.14 3.37 15.48
N ASP A 40 0.86 2.66 14.98
CA ASP A 40 1.84 3.17 14.02
C ASP A 40 1.28 3.00 12.61
N TYR A 41 0.97 1.74 12.25
CA TYR A 41 0.28 1.42 11.02
C TYR A 41 -0.52 0.10 11.09
N ALA A 42 -1.49 -0.04 10.19
CA ALA A 42 -2.12 -1.31 9.85
C ALA A 42 -1.72 -1.70 8.42
N LYS A 43 -1.60 -3.01 8.14
CA LYS A 43 -1.24 -3.54 6.82
C LYS A 43 -2.11 -4.72 6.43
N ASP A 44 -2.58 -4.75 5.18
CA ASP A 44 -3.38 -5.84 4.63
C ASP A 44 -2.51 -6.95 4.01
N SER A 45 -3.14 -7.99 3.48
CA SER A 45 -2.44 -9.12 2.86
C SER A 45 -1.73 -8.80 1.53
N LYS A 46 -1.99 -7.62 0.96
CA LYS A 46 -1.35 -7.11 -0.26
C LYS A 46 -0.29 -6.04 0.06
N SER A 47 0.10 -5.91 1.32
CA SER A 47 1.03 -4.87 1.81
C SER A 47 0.53 -3.43 1.61
N ASN A 48 -0.77 -3.20 1.42
CA ASN A 48 -1.35 -1.86 1.52
C ASN A 48 -1.38 -1.42 2.98
N ILE A 49 -1.17 -0.13 3.23
CA ILE A 49 -0.98 0.39 4.59
C ILE A 49 -2.01 1.48 4.91
N LEU A 50 -2.55 1.45 6.13
CA LEU A 50 -3.13 2.61 6.80
C LEU A 50 -2.08 3.18 7.76
N ARG A 51 -1.67 4.43 7.56
CA ARG A 51 -0.70 5.12 8.43
C ARG A 51 -0.94 6.62 8.47
N LYS A 52 -0.33 7.29 9.44
CA LYS A 52 -0.30 8.75 9.51
C LYS A 52 0.95 9.28 8.80
N ILE A 53 0.78 10.23 7.89
CA ILE A 53 1.85 10.93 7.18
C ILE A 53 1.68 12.42 7.44
N GLY A 54 2.65 13.03 8.11
CA GLY A 54 2.47 14.35 8.72
C GLY A 54 1.17 14.43 9.57
N PRO A 55 0.26 15.38 9.30
CA PRO A 55 -1.00 15.49 10.03
C PRO A 55 -2.11 14.54 9.52
N THR A 56 -1.92 13.88 8.38
CA THR A 56 -2.99 13.23 7.61
C THR A 56 -2.94 11.72 7.74
N TRP A 57 -4.10 11.07 7.94
CA TRP A 57 -4.22 9.63 7.78
C TRP A 57 -4.36 9.27 6.30
N VAL A 58 -3.50 8.37 5.85
CA VAL A 58 -3.52 7.82 4.48
C VAL A 58 -3.96 6.37 4.56
N ASN A 59 -5.06 6.05 3.88
CA ASN A 59 -5.66 4.73 3.86
C ASN A 59 -5.53 4.09 2.48
N ASN A 60 -4.43 3.39 2.22
CA ASN A 60 -4.25 2.63 0.97
C ASN A 60 -4.88 1.22 1.04
N ILE A 61 -5.39 0.79 2.20
CA ILE A 61 -6.11 -0.48 2.37
C ILE A 61 -7.53 -0.38 1.79
N GLY A 62 -8.16 0.79 1.94
CA GLY A 62 -9.58 0.99 1.64
C GLY A 62 -10.46 0.43 2.74
N ASP A 63 -11.37 -0.49 2.39
CA ASP A 63 -12.26 -1.14 3.34
C ASP A 63 -11.68 -2.46 3.86
N LEU A 64 -11.69 -2.64 5.18
CA LEU A 64 -11.46 -3.94 5.78
C LEU A 64 -12.62 -4.88 5.42
N LYS A 65 -12.33 -6.07 4.93
CA LYS A 65 -13.33 -7.06 4.49
C LYS A 65 -13.55 -8.18 5.50
N PRO A 66 -14.80 -8.67 5.68
CA PRO A 66 -15.10 -9.83 6.50
C PRO A 66 -14.24 -11.05 6.14
N GLY A 67 -13.77 -11.77 7.15
CA GLY A 67 -12.94 -12.98 6.98
C GLY A 67 -11.46 -12.71 6.69
N GLN A 68 -11.03 -11.45 6.60
CA GLN A 68 -9.62 -11.09 6.44
C GLN A 68 -8.96 -10.75 7.79
N GLY A 69 -7.64 -10.94 7.86
CA GLY A 69 -6.79 -10.49 8.96
C GLY A 69 -5.87 -9.34 8.52
N TYR A 70 -5.45 -8.53 9.48
CA TYR A 70 -4.61 -7.36 9.26
C TYR A 70 -3.46 -7.36 10.27
N LEU A 71 -2.26 -7.04 9.79
CA LEU A 71 -1.10 -6.84 10.66
C LEU A 71 -1.17 -5.43 11.25
N LEU A 72 -1.14 -5.32 12.57
CA LEU A 72 -1.05 -4.05 13.27
C LEU A 72 0.34 -3.89 13.88
N LYS A 73 0.90 -2.69 13.76
CA LYS A 73 2.07 -2.24 14.52
C LYS A 73 1.61 -1.23 15.55
N MET A 74 1.59 -1.62 16.82
CA MET A 74 1.19 -0.76 17.94
C MET A 74 2.40 -0.08 18.58
N LYS A 75 2.26 1.20 18.93
CA LYS A 75 3.27 1.99 19.66
C LYS A 75 3.24 1.70 21.16
N VAL A 76 2.05 1.44 21.68
CA VAL A 76 1.74 1.09 23.08
C VAL A 76 0.60 0.07 23.12
N ASP A 77 0.42 -0.57 24.27
CA ASP A 77 -0.70 -1.49 24.49
C ASP A 77 -2.03 -0.72 24.45
N ASP A 78 -3.05 -1.29 23.79
CA ASP A 78 -4.38 -0.68 23.68
C ASP A 78 -5.47 -1.74 23.45
N ILE A 79 -6.73 -1.32 23.46
CA ILE A 79 -7.89 -2.18 23.24
C ILE A 79 -8.63 -1.69 22.00
N LEU A 80 -8.68 -2.54 20.97
CA LEU A 80 -9.51 -2.30 19.81
C LEU A 80 -10.93 -2.78 20.06
N GLN A 81 -11.90 -1.90 19.80
CA GLN A 81 -13.30 -2.24 19.65
C GLN A 81 -13.77 -1.76 18.28
N TYR A 82 -14.33 -2.66 17.47
CA TYR A 82 -14.87 -2.27 16.17
C TYR A 82 -16.18 -1.48 16.35
N PRO A 83 -16.45 -0.49 15.49
CA PRO A 83 -17.67 0.30 15.59
C PRO A 83 -18.91 -0.57 15.36
N THR A 84 -19.90 -0.44 16.25
CA THR A 84 -21.15 -1.21 16.20
C THR A 84 -22.20 -0.43 15.41
N ASN A 85 -22.35 -0.76 14.12
CA ASN A 85 -23.40 -0.28 13.21
C ASN A 85 -23.87 1.18 13.37
N SER A 86 -23.18 2.12 12.73
CA SER A 86 -23.81 3.34 12.22
C SER A 86 -24.06 3.15 10.72
N LYS A 87 -25.25 3.52 10.23
CA LYS A 87 -25.75 3.31 8.86
C LYS A 87 -24.72 3.72 7.79
N LEU A 88 -24.00 2.76 7.21
CA LEU A 88 -23.14 3.00 6.04
C LEU A 88 -23.86 2.54 4.77
N LYS A 89 -23.89 3.43 3.78
CA LYS A 89 -24.44 3.15 2.46
C LYS A 89 -23.54 2.11 1.76
N ARG A 90 -24.18 1.08 1.19
CA ARG A 90 -23.52 0.15 0.27
C ARG A 90 -22.93 0.94 -0.88
N ASN A 91 -21.61 0.95 -1.02
CA ASN A 91 -20.99 1.25 -2.29
C ASN A 91 -21.09 0.01 -3.17
N THR A 92 -21.62 0.19 -4.36
CA THR A 92 -21.67 -0.82 -5.41
C THR A 92 -20.27 -1.19 -5.84
N ARG A 93 -20.06 -2.49 -6.08
CA ARG A 93 -18.83 -2.98 -6.73
C ARG A 93 -18.70 -2.28 -8.09
N ASN A 94 -17.57 -1.62 -8.30
CA ASN A 94 -17.07 -1.40 -9.64
C ASN A 94 -16.46 -2.74 -10.06
N ASP A 95 -17.04 -3.35 -11.09
CA ASP A 95 -16.37 -4.42 -11.81
C ASP A 95 -15.20 -3.77 -12.55
N ASN A 96 -14.04 -3.76 -11.90
CA ASN A 96 -12.80 -3.34 -12.53
C ASN A 96 -12.49 -4.39 -13.61
N ILE A 97 -12.56 -3.98 -14.87
CA ILE A 97 -11.92 -4.71 -15.96
C ILE A 97 -10.44 -4.75 -15.61
N GLU A 98 -9.91 -5.93 -15.27
CA GLU A 98 -8.47 -6.11 -15.10
C GLU A 98 -7.81 -5.84 -16.44
N ILE A 99 -7.23 -4.65 -16.58
CA ILE A 99 -6.40 -4.31 -17.73
C ILE A 99 -5.06 -5.02 -17.51
N PRO A 100 -4.64 -5.92 -18.41
CA PRO A 100 -3.38 -6.65 -18.29
C PRO A 100 -2.23 -5.71 -17.93
N THR A 101 -1.41 -6.10 -16.95
CA THR A 101 -0.19 -5.38 -16.60
C THR A 101 0.97 -5.83 -17.48
N HIS A 102 1.87 -4.91 -17.83
CA HIS A 102 3.05 -5.18 -18.64
C HIS A 102 4.13 -5.88 -17.82
N PHE A 103 4.46 -5.34 -16.64
CA PHE A 103 5.48 -5.95 -15.77
C PHE A 103 4.95 -7.16 -14.98
N GLY A 104 3.64 -7.40 -14.96
CA GLY A 104 3.01 -8.43 -14.14
C GLY A 104 2.66 -7.95 -12.73
N GLU A 105 2.13 -8.85 -11.91
CA GLU A 105 1.83 -8.58 -10.51
C GLU A 105 3.00 -9.00 -9.61
N VAL A 106 3.24 -8.21 -8.56
CA VAL A 106 4.23 -8.54 -7.54
C VAL A 106 3.53 -8.84 -6.23
N ASN A 107 3.61 -10.10 -5.81
CA ASN A 107 2.97 -10.62 -4.61
C ASN A 107 4.00 -11.30 -3.70
N GLY A 108 3.77 -11.23 -2.39
CA GLY A 108 4.72 -11.72 -1.40
C GLY A 108 4.14 -11.82 0.00
N ASN A 109 5.03 -11.97 0.98
CA ASN A 109 4.61 -12.13 2.37
C ASN A 109 4.30 -10.77 3.02
N PRO A 110 3.02 -10.50 3.38
CA PRO A 110 2.66 -9.25 4.03
C PRO A 110 3.18 -9.14 5.47
N ALA A 111 3.66 -10.22 6.10
CA ALA A 111 4.30 -10.12 7.41
C ALA A 111 5.68 -9.47 7.33
N ASP A 112 6.34 -9.57 6.18
CA ASP A 112 7.72 -9.10 5.98
C ASP A 112 7.75 -7.61 5.59
N PRO A 113 8.93 -6.96 5.71
CA PRO A 113 9.09 -5.58 5.30
C PRO A 113 8.72 -5.33 3.83
N ALA A 114 8.09 -4.19 3.59
CA ALA A 114 7.81 -3.69 2.26
C ALA A 114 8.12 -2.20 2.24
N TRP A 115 8.78 -1.73 1.19
CA TRP A 115 9.04 -0.31 1.01
C TRP A 115 7.86 0.31 0.26
N THR A 116 7.16 1.21 0.93
CA THR A 116 6.08 2.02 0.35
C THR A 116 6.66 3.30 -0.24
N ILE A 117 6.52 3.46 -1.55
CA ILE A 117 7.06 4.56 -2.35
C ILE A 117 5.88 5.40 -2.84
N TYR A 118 5.86 6.68 -2.46
CA TYR A 118 4.88 7.64 -2.99
C TYR A 118 5.45 8.30 -4.24
N LEU A 119 4.72 8.19 -5.36
CA LEU A 119 5.14 8.74 -6.64
C LEU A 119 4.58 10.16 -6.78
N ALA A 120 5.47 11.15 -6.87
CA ALA A 120 5.08 12.55 -7.08
C ALA A 120 4.91 12.87 -8.57
N LYS A 121 5.89 12.44 -9.37
CA LYS A 121 5.97 12.75 -10.80
C LYS A 121 6.79 11.69 -11.52
N ALA A 122 6.46 11.43 -12.78
CA ALA A 122 7.28 10.62 -13.67
C ALA A 122 7.13 11.12 -15.11
N THR A 123 8.23 11.33 -15.83
CA THR A 123 8.22 11.83 -17.21
C THR A 123 9.15 11.04 -18.14
N ILE A 124 8.71 10.85 -19.38
CA ILE A 124 9.55 10.38 -20.48
C ILE A 124 9.80 11.58 -21.40
N LYS A 125 11.06 12.06 -21.46
CA LYS A 125 11.44 13.24 -22.27
C LYS A 125 10.50 14.44 -21.97
N GLU A 126 10.36 14.78 -20.70
CA GLU A 126 9.53 15.88 -20.18
C GLU A 126 8.01 15.70 -20.31
N GLN A 127 7.54 14.63 -20.97
CA GLN A 127 6.11 14.30 -21.03
C GLN A 127 5.70 13.44 -19.84
N ASP A 128 4.69 13.88 -19.09
CA ASP A 128 4.14 13.11 -17.96
C ASP A 128 3.59 11.75 -18.42
N LEU A 129 3.79 10.73 -17.58
CA LEU A 129 3.11 9.44 -17.75
C LEU A 129 1.59 9.60 -17.61
N ALA A 130 0.87 8.80 -18.39
CA ALA A 130 -0.57 8.84 -18.52
C ALA A 130 -1.25 7.58 -17.95
N PRO A 131 -2.59 7.60 -17.75
CA PRO A 131 -3.32 6.40 -17.38
C PRO A 131 -3.03 5.22 -18.32
N GLY A 132 -2.72 4.07 -17.74
CA GLY A 132 -2.33 2.86 -18.45
C GLY A 132 -0.82 2.60 -18.49
N ASP A 133 0.01 3.63 -18.29
CA ASP A 133 1.46 3.48 -18.15
C ASP A 133 1.81 2.78 -16.83
N GLU A 134 3.02 2.21 -16.75
CA GLU A 134 3.47 1.47 -15.56
C GLU A 134 4.86 1.91 -15.12
N ILE A 135 5.11 1.81 -13.82
CA ILE A 135 6.42 2.00 -13.20
C ILE A 135 6.74 0.74 -12.41
N ALA A 136 7.91 0.17 -12.65
CA ALA A 136 8.41 -1.01 -11.96
C ALA A 136 9.77 -0.73 -11.32
N ILE A 137 10.02 -1.39 -10.18
CA ILE A 137 11.27 -1.32 -9.43
C ILE A 137 11.92 -2.70 -9.37
N PHE A 138 13.23 -2.73 -9.60
CA PHE A 138 14.01 -3.95 -9.74
C PHE A 138 15.20 -3.98 -8.79
N ASP A 139 15.51 -5.18 -8.31
CA ASP A 139 16.78 -5.54 -7.68
C ASP A 139 17.60 -6.38 -8.68
N GLY A 140 18.60 -5.77 -9.32
CA GLY A 140 19.21 -6.32 -10.53
C GLY A 140 18.17 -6.50 -11.63
N GLU A 141 17.95 -7.74 -12.09
CA GLU A 141 16.90 -8.10 -13.05
C GLU A 141 15.60 -8.59 -12.37
N LYS A 142 15.58 -8.70 -11.05
CA LYS A 142 14.43 -9.21 -10.30
C LYS A 142 13.39 -8.11 -10.13
N LEU A 143 12.17 -8.33 -10.64
CA LEU A 143 11.03 -7.45 -10.37
C LEU A 143 10.60 -7.59 -8.91
N VAL A 144 10.68 -6.50 -8.16
CA VAL A 144 10.33 -6.49 -6.71
C VAL A 144 9.18 -5.55 -6.39
N GLY A 145 8.69 -4.79 -7.38
CA GLY A 145 7.47 -3.98 -7.28
C GLY A 145 7.02 -3.45 -8.63
N ALA A 146 5.71 -3.31 -8.82
CA ALA A 146 5.12 -2.68 -10.01
C ALA A 146 3.88 -1.85 -9.64
N PHE A 147 3.66 -0.77 -10.37
CA PHE A 147 2.53 0.14 -10.20
C PHE A 147 2.03 0.58 -11.57
N LYS A 148 0.72 0.48 -11.77
CA LYS A 148 0.03 0.94 -12.98
C LYS A 148 -0.73 2.22 -12.69
N LEU A 149 -0.50 3.23 -13.51
CA LEU A 149 -1.16 4.52 -13.39
C LEU A 149 -2.62 4.39 -13.83
N ASN A 150 -3.54 4.83 -12.99
CA ASN A 150 -4.96 5.01 -13.36
C ASN A 150 -5.28 6.48 -13.66
N GLU A 151 -4.39 7.38 -13.28
CA GLU A 151 -4.43 8.82 -13.46
C GLU A 151 -3.00 9.34 -13.65
N THR A 152 -2.86 10.56 -14.15
CA THR A 152 -1.56 11.24 -14.19
C THR A 152 -1.12 11.57 -12.77
N LEU A 153 0.18 11.42 -12.48
CA LEU A 153 0.75 11.74 -11.18
C LEU A 153 0.65 13.25 -10.93
N THR A 154 -0.12 13.63 -9.90
CA THR A 154 -0.31 15.02 -9.47
C THR A 154 -0.08 15.15 -7.98
N ASP A 155 0.24 16.37 -7.54
CA ASP A 155 0.42 16.67 -6.11
C ASP A 155 -0.83 16.43 -5.26
N ASP A 156 -2.02 16.52 -5.86
CA ASP A 156 -3.30 16.30 -5.18
C ASP A 156 -3.50 14.81 -4.85
N GLY A 157 -3.05 13.90 -5.73
CA GLY A 157 -3.13 12.43 -5.56
C GLY A 157 -1.84 11.79 -4.99
N LYS A 158 -0.90 12.58 -4.46
CA LYS A 158 0.45 12.12 -4.09
C LYS A 158 0.53 11.02 -3.04
N PHE A 159 -0.56 10.76 -2.30
CA PHE A 159 -0.64 9.68 -1.32
C PHE A 159 -1.43 8.45 -1.79
N ASP A 160 -2.08 8.55 -2.95
CA ASP A 160 -2.83 7.47 -3.58
C ASP A 160 -1.99 6.74 -4.64
N ASN A 161 -1.00 7.43 -5.23
CA ASN A 161 -0.04 6.87 -6.18
C ASN A 161 1.11 6.14 -5.47
N VAL A 162 0.84 4.88 -5.08
CA VAL A 162 1.73 4.08 -4.23
C VAL A 162 2.31 2.89 -4.98
N LEU A 163 3.63 2.91 -5.17
CA LEU A 163 4.42 1.75 -5.57
C LEU A 163 4.94 1.03 -4.32
N LYS A 164 4.93 -0.29 -4.32
CA LYS A 164 5.46 -1.12 -3.21
C LYS A 164 6.57 -2.01 -3.73
N ALA A 165 7.73 -1.97 -3.09
CA ALA A 165 8.77 -2.99 -3.26
C ALA A 165 8.67 -3.99 -2.10
N LEU A 166 8.75 -5.30 -2.37
CA LEU A 166 8.62 -6.37 -1.38
C LEU A 166 9.98 -7.01 -1.07
N SER A 167 10.31 -7.22 0.21
CA SER A 167 11.55 -7.92 0.60
C SER A 167 11.45 -9.45 0.46
N THR A 168 10.22 -9.96 0.38
CA THR A 168 9.90 -11.38 0.19
C THR A 168 8.81 -11.50 -0.86
N LEU A 169 9.02 -12.35 -1.85
CA LEU A 169 8.06 -12.69 -2.90
C LEU A 169 7.46 -14.08 -2.63
N ASN A 170 6.35 -14.41 -3.29
CA ASN A 170 5.79 -15.76 -3.18
C ASN A 170 6.74 -16.84 -3.75
N GLU A 171 7.61 -16.46 -4.68
CA GLU A 171 8.54 -17.35 -5.37
C GLU A 171 9.96 -17.32 -4.76
N GLY A 172 10.17 -16.64 -3.62
CA GLY A 172 11.45 -16.57 -2.93
C GLY A 172 11.76 -15.18 -2.38
N ASP A 173 13.04 -14.85 -2.28
CA ASP A 173 13.47 -13.55 -1.75
C ASP A 173 13.10 -12.40 -2.70
N GLY A 174 12.70 -11.27 -2.15
CA GLY A 174 12.44 -10.02 -2.87
C GLY A 174 13.69 -9.15 -2.98
N TYR A 175 13.58 -7.88 -2.60
CA TYR A 175 14.72 -6.97 -2.58
C TYR A 175 15.69 -7.26 -1.42
N GLU A 176 16.98 -7.04 -1.64
CA GLU A 176 18.00 -7.08 -0.60
C GLU A 176 18.25 -5.68 0.02
N PRO A 177 18.08 -5.50 1.34
CA PRO A 177 18.38 -4.24 2.02
C PRO A 177 19.80 -3.75 1.76
N GLY A 178 19.96 -2.45 1.47
CA GLY A 178 21.23 -1.84 1.10
C GLY A 178 21.67 -2.06 -0.36
N GLY A 179 20.97 -2.91 -1.12
CA GLY A 179 21.18 -3.08 -2.56
C GLY A 179 20.71 -1.86 -3.36
N ARG A 180 21.36 -1.55 -4.48
CA ARG A 180 20.89 -0.49 -5.39
C ARG A 180 19.69 -0.98 -6.20
N TYR A 181 18.65 -0.17 -6.25
CA TYR A 181 17.48 -0.44 -7.08
C TYR A 181 17.58 0.26 -8.44
N THR A 182 16.79 -0.21 -9.40
CA THR A 182 16.54 0.50 -10.65
C THR A 182 15.05 0.62 -10.94
N PHE A 183 14.65 1.69 -11.61
CA PHE A 183 13.29 1.82 -12.12
C PHE A 183 13.26 1.59 -13.63
N LYS A 184 12.17 0.99 -14.12
CA LYS A 184 11.78 1.01 -15.53
C LYS A 184 10.33 1.51 -15.62
N CYS A 185 9.99 2.18 -16.70
CA CYS A 185 8.59 2.52 -16.98
C CYS A 185 8.14 1.96 -18.34
N TRP A 186 6.84 1.68 -18.44
CA TRP A 186 6.18 1.21 -19.65
C TRP A 186 5.28 2.33 -20.19
N ASP A 187 5.52 2.75 -21.43
CA ASP A 187 4.61 3.61 -22.20
C ASP A 187 3.60 2.72 -22.91
N ALA A 188 2.37 2.68 -22.41
CA ALA A 188 1.31 1.83 -22.94
C ALA A 188 0.82 2.28 -24.31
N SER A 189 0.90 3.58 -24.59
CA SER A 189 0.47 4.16 -25.87
C SER A 189 1.39 3.76 -27.02
N LYS A 190 2.70 3.69 -26.75
CA LYS A 190 3.73 3.31 -27.74
C LYS A 190 4.15 1.85 -27.64
N ARG A 191 3.81 1.17 -26.55
CA ARG A 191 4.22 -0.19 -26.22
C ARG A 191 5.75 -0.33 -26.14
N ILE A 192 6.39 0.58 -25.41
CA ILE A 192 7.85 0.64 -25.26
C ILE A 192 8.22 0.74 -23.77
N GLU A 193 9.20 -0.05 -23.36
CA GLU A 193 9.86 0.11 -22.05
C GLU A 193 10.97 1.17 -22.11
N HIS A 194 11.08 1.95 -21.04
CA HIS A 194 12.12 2.95 -20.84
C HIS A 194 12.85 2.67 -19.54
N SER A 195 14.17 2.50 -19.60
CA SER A 195 15.05 2.43 -18.42
C SER A 195 15.62 3.80 -18.03
N ASN A 196 15.44 4.82 -18.87
CA ASN A 196 15.83 6.19 -18.59
C ASN A 196 14.61 7.10 -18.71
N PHE A 197 14.12 7.57 -17.57
CA PHE A 197 12.99 8.47 -17.40
C PHE A 197 13.18 9.22 -16.08
N GLU A 198 12.55 10.38 -15.93
CA GLU A 198 12.62 11.11 -14.67
C GLU A 198 11.55 10.61 -13.74
N ILE A 199 11.89 10.41 -12.46
CA ILE A 199 10.98 10.01 -11.40
C ILE A 199 11.25 10.83 -10.15
N VAL A 200 10.20 11.32 -9.52
CA VAL A 200 10.26 12.10 -8.28
C VAL A 200 9.46 11.36 -7.22
N LEU A 201 10.11 11.05 -6.11
CA LEU A 201 9.49 10.42 -4.95
C LEU A 201 8.97 11.51 -3.99
N ASN A 202 7.77 11.33 -3.49
CA ASN A 202 7.12 12.27 -2.57
C ASN A 202 7.49 11.95 -1.11
N ASN A 203 8.14 12.89 -0.42
CA ASN A 203 8.45 12.80 1.02
C ASN A 203 8.46 14.18 1.70
N PRO A 204 7.31 14.88 1.74
CA PRO A 204 7.26 16.27 2.17
C PRO A 204 7.45 16.44 3.69
N TYR A 205 7.28 15.37 4.46
CA TYR A 205 7.38 15.39 5.93
C TYR A 205 8.61 14.65 6.47
N ASN A 206 9.48 14.16 5.59
CA ASN A 206 10.67 13.37 5.95
C ASN A 206 10.35 12.13 6.81
N ASP A 207 9.17 11.55 6.60
CA ASP A 207 8.64 10.36 7.29
C ASP A 207 8.50 9.14 6.34
N ALA A 208 8.82 9.32 5.06
CA ALA A 208 9.06 8.25 4.10
C ALA A 208 10.56 8.08 3.82
N TYR A 209 10.94 6.91 3.33
CA TYR A 209 12.30 6.67 2.85
C TYR A 209 12.39 6.95 1.35
N THR A 210 13.39 7.73 0.95
CA THR A 210 13.69 8.13 -0.45
C THR A 210 15.19 8.06 -0.76
N GLY A 211 15.94 7.20 -0.07
CA GLY A 211 17.38 7.01 -0.33
C GLY A 211 17.65 6.21 -1.62
N GLU A 212 18.91 6.07 -2.00
CA GLU A 212 19.34 5.47 -3.29
C GLU A 212 19.46 3.94 -3.29
N VAL A 213 19.25 3.30 -2.15
CA VAL A 213 19.33 1.84 -1.96
C VAL A 213 18.03 1.34 -1.35
N PHE A 214 17.74 0.05 -1.43
CA PHE A 214 16.64 -0.52 -0.67
C PHE A 214 16.83 -0.32 0.85
N PRO A 215 15.76 0.02 1.59
CA PRO A 215 15.83 0.22 3.05
C PRO A 215 16.06 -1.07 3.83
#